data_AF-A0A6A4WMD4-F1
#
_entry.id   AF-A0A6A4WMD4-F1
#
_cell.length_a   1.000
_cell.length_b   1.000
_cell.length_c   1.000
_cell.angle_alpha   90.00
_cell.angle_beta   90.00
_cell.angle_gamma   90.00
#
_symmetry.space_group_name_H-M   'P 1'
#
loop_
_entity.id
_entity.type
_entity.pdbx_description
1 polymer ?
#
loop_
_entity_poly.entity_id
_entity_poly.type
_entity_poly.pdbx_seq_one_letter_code
_entity_poly.pdbx_strand_id
1 'polypeptide(L)'
;MYADDTAALCAGNDITTAKRRAQRAADALVHWARQSKMLVAGEKTQLLVLSQSAADAADCAIKVDGKLVPAADRLKLLGVTLDRLLHFGAHCRSLRSRVRPRTQQLRKLTGRSWGLEERQLRAVASGYVGGALLHAAAAWLPATPQSHVELLEREMRAAARTITGCPLSTPAHAVMAEAGLMPVAARRDVLAAKLLARAHALPEGDPLRAVAEGGPPSRLKTVTGWRGVGHDTWRAAGIVLPIDPLLPARAPPWEVAACPHVTFSLDIGALRRDAPPDELHQAAQRHLASLPQQAIWVWTDGSADAGVRSGGAGAFVEWPDGATDELRVPAGQLCSSFRAEMVALRAALNHLGDHPH
;
A
#
# COMPACT_ATOMS: atom_id res chain seq x y z
N MET A 1 14.77 8.43 -5.31
CA MET A 1 14.62 9.90 -5.35
C MET A 1 13.13 10.20 -5.18
N TYR A 2 12.78 11.16 -4.34
CA TYR A 2 11.41 11.62 -4.18
C TYR A 2 11.44 13.14 -4.13
N ALA A 3 10.94 13.80 -5.18
CA ALA A 3 11.14 15.24 -5.38
C ALA A 3 12.65 15.60 -5.25
N ASP A 4 12.99 16.54 -4.37
CA ASP A 4 14.36 16.94 -4.04
C ASP A 4 15.07 15.99 -3.07
N ASP A 5 14.33 15.22 -2.28
CA ASP A 5 14.88 14.25 -1.34
C ASP A 5 15.51 13.05 -2.08
N THR A 6 16.84 12.99 -2.03
CA THR A 6 17.62 11.88 -2.61
C THR A 6 18.41 11.16 -1.54
N ALA A 7 18.39 9.83 -1.59
CA ALA A 7 19.17 8.96 -0.70
C ALA A 7 19.94 7.94 -1.54
N ALA A 8 21.17 7.64 -1.12
CA ALA A 8 22.00 6.60 -1.72
C ALA A 8 22.40 5.60 -0.64
N LEU A 9 22.21 4.30 -0.92
CA LEU A 9 22.67 3.21 -0.07
C LEU A 9 23.94 2.62 -0.66
N CYS A 10 25.04 2.70 0.07
CA CYS A 10 26.33 2.15 -0.34
C CYS A 10 26.73 1.02 0.62
N ALA A 11 27.05 -0.15 0.08
CA ALA A 11 27.49 -1.31 0.84
C ALA A 11 28.96 -1.66 0.53
N GLY A 12 29.63 -2.34 1.46
CA GLY A 12 30.99 -2.85 1.32
C GLY A 12 31.27 -3.92 2.37
N ASN A 13 32.32 -4.72 2.17
CA ASN A 13 32.72 -5.77 3.13
C ASN A 13 33.32 -5.18 4.42
N ASP A 14 33.72 -3.92 4.37
CA ASP A 14 34.27 -3.14 5.47
C ASP A 14 33.80 -1.68 5.36
N ILE A 15 33.87 -0.95 6.48
CA ILE A 15 33.42 0.44 6.55
C ILE A 15 34.22 1.37 5.64
N THR A 16 35.52 1.12 5.46
CA THR A 16 36.41 1.94 4.60
C THR A 16 35.96 1.87 3.14
N THR A 17 35.59 0.68 2.66
CA THR A 17 35.04 0.44 1.33
C THR A 17 33.65 1.05 1.17
N ALA A 18 32.76 0.88 2.15
CA ALA A 18 31.43 1.50 2.12
C ALA A 18 31.52 3.04 2.09
N LYS A 19 32.37 3.62 2.95
CA LYS A 19 32.68 5.06 3.00
C LYS A 19 33.22 5.59 1.67
N ARG A 20 34.19 4.88 1.06
CA ARG A 20 34.74 5.25 -0.26
C ARG A 20 33.67 5.25 -1.34
N ARG A 21 32.78 4.26 -1.34
CA ARG A 21 31.65 4.18 -2.29
C ARG A 21 30.64 5.30 -2.05
N ALA A 22 30.31 5.60 -0.79
CA ALA A 22 29.45 6.71 -0.43
C ALA A 22 30.03 8.07 -0.87
N GLN A 23 31.34 8.28 -0.70
CA GLN A 23 32.02 9.48 -1.19
C GLN A 23 31.90 9.61 -2.71
N ARG A 24 32.20 8.54 -3.46
CA ARG A 24 32.06 8.55 -4.93
C ARG A 24 30.62 8.84 -5.37
N ALA A 25 29.63 8.27 -4.68
CA ALA A 25 28.22 8.54 -4.97
C ALA A 25 27.86 10.00 -4.70
N ALA A 26 28.35 10.59 -3.60
CA ALA A 26 28.16 12.00 -3.30
C ALA A 26 28.82 12.91 -4.34
N ASP A 27 30.06 12.61 -4.74
CA ASP A 27 30.80 13.37 -5.75
C ASP A 27 30.08 13.34 -7.11
N ALA A 28 29.61 12.16 -7.53
CA ALA A 28 28.84 11.98 -8.76
C ALA A 28 27.51 12.75 -8.72
N LEU A 29 26.81 12.70 -7.59
CA LEU A 29 25.55 13.43 -7.39
C LEU A 29 25.76 14.96 -7.43
N VAL A 30 26.81 15.47 -6.78
CA VAL A 30 27.17 16.90 -6.83
C VAL A 30 27.55 17.32 -8.25
N HIS A 31 28.33 16.50 -8.95
CA HIS A 31 28.71 16.78 -10.34
C HIS A 31 27.49 16.87 -11.26
N TRP A 32 26.61 15.86 -11.19
CA TRP A 32 25.37 15.84 -11.96
C TRP A 32 24.44 17.01 -11.63
N ALA A 33 24.29 17.34 -10.34
CA ALA A 33 23.48 18.47 -9.91
C ALA A 33 23.99 19.78 -10.50
N ARG A 34 25.30 20.03 -10.46
CA ARG A 34 25.92 21.22 -11.05
C ARG A 34 25.74 21.29 -12.56
N GLN A 35 25.91 20.18 -13.29
CA GLN A 35 25.64 20.10 -14.72
C GLN A 35 24.17 20.41 -15.04
N SER A 36 23.28 20.00 -14.15
CA SER A 36 21.83 20.23 -14.23
C SER A 36 21.41 21.59 -13.66
N LYS A 37 22.37 22.48 -13.36
CA LYS A 37 22.17 23.83 -12.80
C LYS A 37 21.44 23.84 -11.44
N MET A 38 21.63 22.79 -10.65
CA MET A 38 21.13 22.64 -9.29
C MET A 38 22.28 22.70 -8.26
N LEU A 39 21.95 23.13 -7.04
CA LEU A 39 22.89 23.16 -5.91
C LEU A 39 22.50 22.11 -4.87
N VAL A 40 23.49 21.37 -4.39
CA VAL A 40 23.28 20.37 -3.33
C VAL A 40 23.45 21.05 -1.98
N ALA A 41 22.42 21.01 -1.15
CA ALA A 41 22.50 21.53 0.21
C ALA A 41 23.32 20.57 1.11
N GLY A 42 24.65 20.67 1.06
CA GLY A 42 25.57 19.84 1.87
C GLY A 42 25.25 19.89 3.37
N GLU A 43 24.76 21.03 3.87
CA GLU A 43 24.37 21.23 5.28
C GLU A 43 23.10 20.49 5.68
N LYS A 44 22.21 20.18 4.72
CA LYS A 44 21.00 19.37 4.95
C LYS A 44 21.27 17.88 4.76
N THR A 45 22.43 17.52 4.21
CA THR A 45 22.79 16.13 3.93
C THR A 45 23.07 15.40 5.24
N GLN A 46 22.53 14.20 5.39
CA GLN A 46 22.73 13.35 6.55
C GLN A 46 23.44 12.06 6.12
N LEU A 47 24.33 11.56 6.98
CA LEU A 47 25.00 10.28 6.82
C LEU A 47 24.57 9.37 7.97
N LEU A 48 24.20 8.12 7.65
CA LEU A 48 23.93 7.07 8.63
C LEU A 48 24.75 5.83 8.26
N VAL A 49 25.51 5.32 9.22
CA VAL A 49 26.20 4.03 9.06
C VAL A 49 25.28 2.92 9.56
N LEU A 50 24.99 1.94 8.71
CA LEU A 50 24.24 0.74 9.07
C LEU A 50 25.22 -0.39 9.37
N SER A 51 25.60 -0.56 10.64
CA SER A 51 26.49 -1.63 11.10
C SER A 51 26.06 -2.10 12.48
N GLN A 52 26.44 -3.33 12.87
CA GLN A 52 26.29 -3.84 14.24
C GLN A 52 27.42 -3.37 15.16
N SER A 53 28.59 -3.04 14.61
CA SER A 53 29.72 -2.46 15.33
C SER A 53 29.50 -0.96 15.50
N ALA A 54 29.62 -0.46 16.73
CA ALA A 54 29.61 0.99 16.98
C ALA A 54 30.90 1.67 16.50
N ALA A 55 32.02 0.93 16.48
CA ALA A 55 33.31 1.44 16.03
C ALA A 55 33.27 1.88 14.55
N ASP A 56 32.47 1.20 13.72
CA ASP A 56 32.31 1.54 12.31
C ASP A 56 31.69 2.94 12.11
N ALA A 57 30.91 3.42 13.08
CA ALA A 57 30.26 4.73 12.99
C ALA A 57 31.13 5.87 13.58
N ALA A 58 32.03 5.57 14.52
CA ALA A 58 32.71 6.55 15.36
C ALA A 58 33.45 7.64 14.56
N ASP A 59 34.17 7.25 13.50
CA ASP A 59 35.00 8.17 12.69
C ASP A 59 34.60 8.19 11.20
N CYS A 60 33.34 7.88 10.91
CA CYS A 60 32.82 7.89 9.55
C CYS A 60 32.27 9.27 9.18
N ALA A 61 32.84 9.89 8.15
CA ALA A 61 32.36 11.15 7.60
C ALA A 61 32.65 11.22 6.09
N ILE A 62 31.79 11.87 5.32
CA ILE A 62 31.99 12.12 3.89
C ILE A 62 31.98 13.62 3.61
N LYS A 63 32.50 14.04 2.46
CA LYS A 63 32.46 15.43 2.00
C LYS A 63 31.39 15.58 0.93
N VAL A 64 30.43 16.48 1.13
CA VAL A 64 29.34 16.75 0.19
C VAL A 64 29.32 18.24 -0.12
N ASP A 65 29.53 18.59 -1.39
CA ASP A 65 29.62 19.98 -1.86
C ASP A 65 30.54 20.87 -0.99
N GLY A 66 31.72 20.35 -0.65
CA GLY A 66 32.69 21.08 0.19
C GLY A 66 32.48 20.92 1.70
N LYS A 67 31.30 20.50 2.16
CA LYS A 67 30.96 20.37 3.58
C LYS A 67 31.27 18.97 4.12
N LEU A 68 31.81 18.88 5.33
CA LEU A 68 32.02 17.61 6.02
C LEU A 68 30.72 17.16 6.69
N VAL A 69 30.27 15.95 6.36
CA VAL A 69 29.04 15.33 6.87
C VAL A 69 29.43 14.11 7.72
N PRO A 70 29.45 14.24 9.06
CA PRO A 70 29.72 13.11 9.96
C PRO A 70 28.53 12.14 10.01
N ALA A 71 28.82 10.89 10.30
CA ALA A 71 27.80 9.88 10.55
C ALA A 71 27.03 10.23 11.82
N ALA A 72 25.71 10.30 11.72
CA ALA A 72 24.82 10.46 12.85
C ALA A 72 24.27 9.10 13.30
N ASP A 73 23.83 9.00 14.56
CA ASP A 73 23.14 7.81 15.08
C ASP A 73 21.78 7.56 14.43
N ARG A 74 21.21 8.62 13.83
CA ARG A 74 19.85 8.64 13.30
C ARG A 74 19.80 9.49 12.04
N LEU A 75 18.95 9.08 11.11
CA LEU A 75 18.68 9.82 9.88
C LEU A 75 17.18 9.87 9.64
N LYS A 76 16.66 11.03 9.22
CA LYS A 76 15.25 11.18 8.88
C LYS A 76 15.08 11.20 7.36
N LEU A 77 14.30 10.27 6.83
CA LEU A 77 14.01 10.14 5.40
C LEU A 77 12.50 10.00 5.20
N LEU A 78 11.89 10.90 4.42
CA LEU A 78 10.45 10.88 4.07
C LEU A 78 9.50 10.70 5.28
N GLY A 79 9.88 11.30 6.42
CA GLY A 79 9.11 11.24 7.66
C GLY A 79 9.40 10.01 8.56
N VAL A 80 10.23 9.07 8.12
CA VAL A 80 10.69 7.92 8.91
C VAL A 80 12.06 8.20 9.52
N THR A 81 12.26 7.82 10.78
CA THR A 81 13.55 7.97 11.47
C THR A 81 14.25 6.62 11.51
N LEU A 82 15.33 6.51 10.76
CA LEU A 82 16.21 5.36 10.71
C LEU A 82 17.23 5.49 11.84
N ASP A 83 17.54 4.37 12.49
CA ASP A 83 18.67 4.23 13.41
C ASP A 83 19.65 3.20 12.86
N ARG A 84 20.88 3.20 13.37
CA ARG A 84 21.98 2.33 12.91
C ARG A 84 21.60 0.85 12.77
N LEU A 85 20.76 0.34 13.66
CA LEU A 85 20.37 -1.08 13.69
C LEU A 85 19.02 -1.34 12.99
N LEU A 86 18.37 -0.30 12.45
CA LEU A 86 17.03 -0.36 11.89
C LEU A 86 16.01 -0.97 12.88
N HIS A 87 16.13 -0.65 14.16
CA HIS A 87 15.18 -1.07 15.19
C HIS A 87 14.00 -0.10 15.36
N PHE A 88 14.09 1.09 14.75
CA PHE A 88 13.07 2.12 14.72
C PHE A 88 12.60 2.58 16.11
N GLY A 89 13.43 2.44 17.14
CA GLY A 89 13.05 2.79 18.51
C GLY A 89 12.84 4.29 18.68
N ALA A 90 13.74 5.09 18.08
CA ALA A 90 13.59 6.54 18.05
C ALA A 90 12.35 6.98 17.27
N HIS A 91 12.04 6.30 16.17
CA HIS A 91 10.84 6.53 15.38
C HIS A 91 9.56 6.28 16.19
N CYS A 92 9.47 5.13 16.88
CA CYS A 92 8.32 4.77 17.71
C CYS A 92 8.10 5.78 18.85
N ARG A 93 9.18 6.26 19.51
CA ARG A 93 9.08 7.31 20.54
C ARG A 93 8.57 8.64 19.97
N SER A 94 9.03 9.02 18.78
CA SER A 94 8.56 10.22 18.08
C SER A 94 7.11 10.10 17.60
N LEU A 95 6.67 8.92 17.16
CA LEU A 95 5.26 8.65 16.84
C LEU A 95 4.41 8.78 18.11
N ARG A 96 4.83 8.16 19.21
CA ARG A 96 4.14 8.25 20.50
C ARG A 96 3.96 9.70 20.98
N SER A 97 5.01 10.53 20.91
CA SER A 97 4.90 11.94 21.31
C SER A 97 3.94 12.75 20.43
N ARG A 98 3.80 12.39 19.15
CA ARG A 98 2.82 12.98 18.23
C ARG A 98 1.41 12.45 18.45
N VAL A 99 1.25 11.16 18.74
CA VAL A 99 -0.06 10.50 18.86
C VAL A 99 -0.75 10.84 20.18
N ARG A 100 0.00 10.91 21.28
CA ARG A 100 -0.57 11.14 22.62
C ARG A 100 -1.44 12.42 22.73
N PRO A 101 -1.02 13.60 22.21
CA PRO A 101 -1.89 14.78 22.17
C PRO A 101 -3.15 14.59 21.32
N ARG A 102 -3.08 13.82 20.22
CA ARG A 102 -4.24 13.54 19.37
C ARG A 102 -5.28 12.70 20.11
N THR A 103 -4.84 11.72 20.89
CA THR A 103 -5.72 10.93 21.77
C THR A 103 -6.36 11.82 22.85
N GLN A 104 -5.61 12.79 23.40
CA GLN A 104 -6.19 13.75 24.35
C GLN A 104 -7.25 14.65 23.70
N GLN A 105 -7.06 15.07 22.45
CA GLN A 105 -8.06 15.82 21.71
C GLN A 105 -9.29 14.97 21.39
N LEU A 106 -9.11 13.69 21.01
CA LEU A 106 -10.20 12.75 20.83
C LEU A 106 -11.06 12.63 22.10
N ARG A 107 -10.43 12.59 23.29
CA ARG A 107 -11.15 12.57 24.57
C ARG A 107 -12.02 13.81 24.81
N LYS A 108 -11.62 14.97 24.27
CA LYS A 108 -12.45 16.17 24.39
C LYS A 108 -13.75 16.04 23.61
N LEU A 109 -13.86 15.11 22.66
CA LEU A 109 -15.05 14.91 21.84
C LEU A 109 -16.07 13.94 22.45
N THR A 110 -15.84 13.43 23.67
CA THR A 110 -16.70 12.40 24.31
C THR A 110 -17.72 13.00 25.29
N GLY A 111 -18.22 14.21 25.02
CA GLY A 111 -19.20 14.90 25.88
C GLY A 111 -20.53 14.14 25.99
N ARG A 112 -21.17 14.15 27.17
CA ARG A 112 -22.43 13.39 27.39
C ARG A 112 -23.62 13.90 26.58
N SER A 113 -23.76 15.22 26.42
CA SER A 113 -24.91 15.86 25.75
C SER A 113 -24.60 16.36 24.33
N TRP A 114 -23.34 16.43 23.95
CA TRP A 114 -22.88 17.03 22.69
C TRP A 114 -21.75 16.23 22.00
N GLY A 115 -21.26 15.17 22.65
CA GLY A 115 -20.13 14.39 22.16
C GLY A 115 -20.49 13.53 20.96
N LEU A 116 -19.43 13.04 20.32
CA LEU A 116 -19.54 12.14 19.18
C LEU A 116 -19.97 10.75 19.65
N GLU A 117 -20.75 10.08 18.81
CA GLU A 117 -21.09 8.68 18.97
C GLU A 117 -19.87 7.78 18.73
N GLU A 118 -19.92 6.55 19.24
CA GLU A 118 -18.81 5.60 19.14
C GLU A 118 -18.32 5.40 17.69
N ARG A 119 -19.25 5.25 16.74
CA ARG A 119 -18.93 5.09 15.32
C ARG A 119 -18.16 6.30 14.77
N GLN A 120 -18.54 7.50 15.16
CA GLN A 120 -17.89 8.75 14.75
C GLN A 120 -16.51 8.87 15.42
N LEU A 121 -16.41 8.58 16.72
CA LEU A 121 -15.14 8.55 17.45
C LEU A 121 -14.16 7.55 16.83
N ARG A 122 -14.63 6.36 16.44
CA ARG A 122 -13.84 5.33 15.75
C ARG A 122 -13.32 5.83 14.40
N ALA A 123 -14.15 6.52 13.62
CA ALA A 123 -13.74 7.11 12.36
C ALA A 123 -12.66 8.18 12.57
N VAL A 124 -12.88 9.11 13.51
CA VAL A 124 -11.90 10.16 13.86
C VAL A 124 -10.60 9.54 14.37
N ALA A 125 -10.66 8.56 15.27
CA ALA A 125 -9.48 7.88 15.78
C ALA A 125 -8.70 7.18 14.67
N SER A 126 -9.38 6.46 13.78
CA SER A 126 -8.74 5.74 12.68
C SER A 126 -8.00 6.69 11.72
N GLY A 127 -8.63 7.81 11.33
CA GLY A 127 -8.03 8.79 10.44
C GLY A 127 -6.97 9.67 11.12
N TYR A 128 -7.29 10.26 12.25
CA TYR A 128 -6.46 11.28 12.90
C TYR A 128 -5.34 10.70 13.77
N VAL A 129 -5.66 9.71 14.61
CA VAL A 129 -4.70 9.05 15.50
C VAL A 129 -3.95 7.97 14.72
N GLY A 130 -4.69 7.08 14.05
CA GLY A 130 -4.15 5.98 13.26
C GLY A 130 -3.34 6.45 12.05
N GLY A 131 -3.82 7.45 11.31
CA GLY A 131 -3.11 7.99 10.15
C GLY A 131 -1.71 8.55 10.50
N ALA A 132 -1.59 9.22 11.64
CA ALA A 132 -0.29 9.73 12.11
C ALA A 132 0.69 8.61 12.51
N LEU A 133 0.16 7.49 13.02
CA LEU A 133 0.94 6.33 13.44
C LEU A 133 1.40 5.48 12.25
N LEU A 134 0.54 5.33 11.25
CA LEU A 134 0.71 4.36 10.16
C LEU A 134 1.43 4.90 8.92
N HIS A 135 1.88 6.16 8.94
CA HIS A 135 2.68 6.74 7.86
C HIS A 135 3.89 5.85 7.54
N ALA A 136 3.96 5.39 6.28
CA ALA A 136 5.00 4.48 5.79
C ALA A 136 5.19 3.19 6.61
N ALA A 137 4.21 2.76 7.42
CA ALA A 137 4.38 1.67 8.38
C ALA A 137 4.78 0.34 7.75
N ALA A 138 4.37 0.06 6.52
CA ALA A 138 4.79 -1.15 5.81
C ALA A 138 6.32 -1.25 5.63
N ALA A 139 7.04 -0.13 5.58
CA ALA A 139 8.49 -0.10 5.39
C ALA A 139 9.29 -0.37 6.67
N TRP A 140 8.77 0.00 7.85
CA TRP A 140 9.54 -0.03 9.10
C TRP A 140 8.93 -0.92 10.19
N LEU A 141 7.61 -1.03 10.27
CA LEU A 141 6.95 -1.77 11.34
C LEU A 141 7.30 -3.28 11.33
N PRO A 142 7.43 -3.95 10.17
CA PRO A 142 7.85 -5.36 10.12
C PRO A 142 9.27 -5.63 10.67
N ALA A 143 10.14 -4.62 10.67
CA ALA A 143 11.50 -4.70 11.20
C ALA A 143 11.62 -4.20 12.64
N THR A 144 10.53 -3.69 13.22
CA THR A 144 10.53 -3.08 14.54
C THR A 144 10.37 -4.15 15.64
N PRO A 145 11.27 -4.20 16.64
CA PRO A 145 11.14 -5.14 17.75
C PRO A 145 9.85 -4.96 18.55
N GLN A 146 9.33 -6.06 19.11
CA GLN A 146 8.06 -6.08 19.84
C GLN A 146 8.00 -5.07 20.99
N SER A 147 9.11 -4.85 21.70
CA SER A 147 9.20 -3.87 22.79
C SER A 147 8.95 -2.43 22.32
N HIS A 148 9.33 -2.08 21.09
CA HIS A 148 9.05 -0.77 20.49
C HIS A 148 7.63 -0.70 19.92
N VAL A 149 7.13 -1.79 19.32
CA VAL A 149 5.72 -1.89 18.87
C VAL A 149 4.76 -1.69 20.04
N GLU A 150 5.08 -2.24 21.21
CA GLU A 150 4.30 -2.09 22.43
C GLU A 150 4.11 -0.63 22.87
N LEU A 151 5.04 0.27 22.54
CA LEU A 151 4.86 1.71 22.77
C LEU A 151 3.69 2.28 21.96
N LEU A 152 3.48 1.78 20.74
CA LEU A 152 2.41 2.19 19.85
C LEU A 152 1.08 1.52 20.23
N GLU A 153 1.12 0.25 20.62
CA GLU A 153 -0.05 -0.48 21.11
C GLU A 153 -0.69 0.18 22.33
N ARG A 154 0.12 0.72 23.24
CA ARG A 154 -0.38 1.46 24.41
C ARG A 154 -1.17 2.70 24.02
N GLU A 155 -0.70 3.45 23.03
CA GLU A 155 -1.42 4.64 22.55
C GLU A 155 -2.71 4.24 21.81
N MET A 156 -2.69 3.15 21.04
CA MET A 156 -3.91 2.65 20.40
C MET A 156 -4.94 2.14 21.40
N ARG A 157 -4.52 1.45 22.46
CA ARG A 157 -5.41 1.07 23.58
C ARG A 157 -5.99 2.29 24.30
N ALA A 158 -5.21 3.36 24.46
CA ALA A 158 -5.71 4.60 25.04
C ALA A 158 -6.79 5.26 24.16
N ALA A 159 -6.65 5.19 22.83
CA ALA A 159 -7.67 5.62 21.89
C ALA A 159 -8.91 4.70 21.94
N ALA A 160 -8.73 3.38 21.97
CA ALA A 160 -9.82 2.40 22.09
C ALA A 160 -10.67 2.62 23.35
N ARG A 161 -10.03 2.87 24.50
CA ARG A 161 -10.72 3.24 25.75
C ARG A 161 -11.47 4.56 25.65
N THR A 162 -10.96 5.51 24.86
CA THR A 162 -11.63 6.79 24.64
C THR A 162 -12.89 6.62 23.80
N ILE A 163 -12.84 5.75 22.78
CA ILE A 163 -13.99 5.43 21.93
C ILE A 163 -15.10 4.74 22.73
N THR A 164 -14.72 3.71 23.50
CA THR A 164 -15.66 2.80 24.18
C THR A 164 -16.09 3.27 25.57
N GLY A 165 -15.36 4.22 26.18
CA GLY A 165 -15.57 4.60 27.59
C GLY A 165 -15.19 3.51 28.60
N CYS A 166 -14.59 2.40 28.17
CA CYS A 166 -14.23 1.28 29.05
C CYS A 166 -13.18 1.66 30.11
N PRO A 167 -13.30 1.13 31.35
CA PRO A 167 -12.35 1.40 32.43
C PRO A 167 -10.95 0.88 32.09
N LEU A 168 -9.92 1.39 32.78
CA LEU A 168 -8.52 1.01 32.56
C LEU A 168 -8.24 -0.50 32.79
N SER A 169 -9.06 -1.16 33.61
CA SER A 169 -8.97 -2.59 33.93
C SER A 169 -9.44 -3.52 32.80
N THR A 170 -10.22 -3.03 31.82
CA THR A 170 -10.73 -3.89 30.73
C THR A 170 -9.56 -4.52 29.95
N PRO A 171 -9.57 -5.83 29.68
CA PRO A 171 -8.52 -6.52 28.94
C PRO A 171 -8.23 -5.87 27.57
N ALA A 172 -6.96 -5.89 27.16
CA ALA A 172 -6.48 -5.25 25.93
C ALA A 172 -7.19 -5.74 24.66
N HIS A 173 -7.35 -7.06 24.51
CA HIS A 173 -8.00 -7.65 23.34
C HIS A 173 -9.49 -7.26 23.29
N ALA A 174 -10.18 -7.27 24.44
CA ALA A 174 -11.60 -6.93 24.55
C ALA A 174 -11.85 -5.47 24.17
N VAL A 175 -11.08 -4.52 24.71
CA VAL A 175 -11.28 -3.09 24.41
C VAL A 175 -10.96 -2.75 22.95
N MET A 176 -9.98 -3.43 22.35
CA MET A 176 -9.66 -3.22 20.92
C MET A 176 -10.77 -3.77 20.01
N ALA A 177 -11.30 -4.95 20.34
CA ALA A 177 -12.41 -5.56 19.63
C ALA A 177 -13.68 -4.69 19.71
N GLU A 178 -14.06 -4.26 20.92
CA GLU A 178 -15.21 -3.38 21.15
C GLU A 178 -15.07 -2.06 20.39
N ALA A 179 -13.89 -1.44 20.46
CA ALA A 179 -13.62 -0.20 19.74
C ALA A 179 -13.56 -0.37 18.20
N GLY A 180 -13.65 -1.61 17.68
CA GLY A 180 -13.49 -1.92 16.26
C GLY A 180 -12.11 -1.52 15.71
N LEU A 181 -11.07 -1.56 16.54
CA LEU A 181 -9.71 -1.18 16.18
C LEU A 181 -8.80 -2.40 16.07
N MET A 182 -8.11 -2.52 14.93
CA MET A 182 -7.09 -3.55 14.75
C MET A 182 -5.81 -3.19 15.54
N PRO A 183 -5.26 -4.12 16.35
CA PRO A 183 -3.96 -3.97 17.03
C PRO A 183 -2.81 -3.65 16.05
N VAL A 184 -1.80 -2.93 16.53
CA VAL A 184 -0.63 -2.54 15.72
C VAL A 184 0.12 -3.78 15.20
N ALA A 185 0.24 -4.84 16.02
CA ALA A 185 0.86 -6.10 15.64
C ALA A 185 0.11 -6.79 14.48
N ALA A 186 -1.23 -6.84 14.53
CA ALA A 186 -2.01 -7.39 13.43
C ALA A 186 -1.91 -6.51 12.16
N ARG A 187 -1.85 -5.18 12.32
CA ARG A 187 -1.63 -4.26 11.19
C ARG A 187 -0.27 -4.47 10.54
N ARG A 188 0.78 -4.79 11.30
CA ARG A 188 2.13 -5.11 10.77
C ARG A 188 2.04 -6.19 9.70
N ASP A 189 1.35 -7.28 10.03
CA ASP A 189 1.25 -8.46 9.17
C ASP A 189 0.46 -8.13 7.89
N VAL A 190 -0.69 -7.45 8.04
CA VAL A 190 -1.50 -6.98 6.91
C VAL A 190 -0.73 -6.01 6.01
N LEU A 191 0.01 -5.05 6.58
CA LEU A 191 0.78 -4.08 5.81
C LEU A 191 1.96 -4.72 5.07
N ALA A 192 2.63 -5.69 5.70
CA ALA A 192 3.69 -6.46 5.07
C ALA A 192 3.16 -7.29 3.89
N ALA A 193 2.06 -8.01 4.08
CA ALA A 193 1.40 -8.78 3.04
C ALA A 193 0.93 -7.91 1.86
N LYS A 194 0.37 -6.72 2.14
CA LYS A 194 -0.04 -5.76 1.11
C LYS A 194 1.14 -5.17 0.34
N LEU A 195 2.23 -4.83 1.02
CA LEU A 195 3.44 -4.32 0.36
C LEU A 195 4.06 -5.39 -0.54
N LEU A 196 4.10 -6.65 -0.07
CA LEU A 196 4.57 -7.78 -0.87
C LEU A 196 3.70 -8.00 -2.11
N ALA A 197 2.37 -7.93 -1.96
CA ALA A 197 1.45 -8.04 -3.10
C ALA A 197 1.68 -6.94 -4.12
N ARG A 198 1.77 -5.69 -3.63
CA ARG A 198 2.03 -4.54 -4.48
C ARG A 198 3.36 -4.67 -5.21
N ALA A 199 4.40 -5.19 -4.55
CA ALA A 199 5.71 -5.37 -5.16
C ALA A 199 5.68 -6.44 -6.27
N HIS A 200 5.03 -7.59 -6.04
CA HIS A 200 4.87 -8.62 -7.08
C HIS A 200 3.98 -8.18 -8.24
N ALA A 201 3.04 -7.27 -7.99
CA ALA A 201 2.18 -6.72 -9.03
C ALA A 201 2.90 -5.72 -9.96
N LEU A 202 4.09 -5.22 -9.60
CA LEU A 202 4.81 -4.26 -10.46
C LEU A 202 5.36 -4.94 -11.73
N PRO A 203 5.64 -4.17 -12.79
CA PRO A 203 6.24 -4.70 -14.02
C PRO A 203 7.58 -5.41 -13.76
N GLU A 204 7.95 -6.32 -14.66
CA GLU A 204 9.28 -6.93 -14.65
C GLU A 204 10.36 -5.86 -14.82
N GLY A 205 11.46 -5.99 -14.07
CA GLY A 205 12.53 -4.99 -14.02
C GLY A 205 12.31 -3.85 -13.01
N ASP A 206 11.13 -3.74 -12.39
CA ASP A 206 10.92 -2.77 -11.30
C ASP A 206 11.83 -3.12 -10.10
N PRO A 207 12.59 -2.16 -9.55
CA PRO A 207 13.50 -2.42 -8.43
C PRO A 207 12.81 -2.99 -7.18
N LEU A 208 11.57 -2.58 -6.88
CA LEU A 208 10.82 -3.08 -5.74
C LEU A 208 10.35 -4.53 -5.96
N ARG A 209 9.96 -4.88 -7.19
CA ARG A 209 9.65 -6.27 -7.56
C ARG A 209 10.89 -7.16 -7.42
N ALA A 210 12.03 -6.71 -7.94
CA ALA A 210 13.30 -7.43 -7.80
C ALA A 210 13.69 -7.65 -6.32
N VAL A 211 13.43 -6.66 -5.45
CA VAL A 211 13.64 -6.83 -4.01
C VAL A 211 12.68 -7.86 -3.40
N ALA A 212 11.40 -7.86 -3.79
CA ALA A 212 10.40 -8.82 -3.31
C ALA A 212 10.75 -10.26 -3.70
N GLU A 213 11.12 -10.48 -4.96
CA GLU A 213 11.48 -11.77 -5.52
C GLU A 213 12.84 -12.28 -5.03
N GLY A 214 13.73 -11.36 -4.61
CA GLY A 214 15.02 -11.71 -4.05
C GLY A 214 14.93 -12.38 -2.68
N GLY A 215 15.73 -13.43 -2.47
CA GLY A 215 15.88 -14.13 -1.20
C GLY A 215 17.27 -14.00 -0.57
N PRO A 216 17.71 -12.78 -0.17
CA PRO A 216 19.02 -12.65 0.47
C PRO A 216 19.03 -13.40 1.81
N PRO A 217 20.10 -14.14 2.12
CA PRO A 217 20.20 -14.87 3.37
C PRO A 217 20.14 -13.90 4.55
N SER A 218 19.23 -14.12 5.48
CA SER A 218 19.24 -13.39 6.74
C SER A 218 20.31 -13.98 7.65
N ARG A 219 21.36 -13.21 7.93
CA ARG A 219 22.40 -13.61 8.88
C ARG A 219 21.85 -13.74 10.30
N LEU A 220 20.84 -12.95 10.67
CA LEU A 220 20.24 -12.93 12.00
C LEU A 220 18.76 -13.27 11.95
N LYS A 221 18.36 -14.36 12.61
CA LYS A 221 16.95 -14.79 12.72
C LYS A 221 16.05 -13.74 13.38
N THR A 222 16.62 -12.86 14.20
CA THR A 222 15.89 -11.78 14.90
C THR A 222 15.62 -10.56 14.03
N VAL A 223 16.28 -10.43 12.88
CA VAL A 223 16.05 -9.33 11.95
C VAL A 223 14.96 -9.74 10.97
N THR A 224 13.75 -9.25 11.23
CA THR A 224 12.61 -9.40 10.33
C THR A 224 12.49 -8.20 9.41
N GLY A 225 11.81 -8.39 8.29
CA GLY A 225 11.50 -7.32 7.34
C GLY A 225 10.17 -7.62 6.67
N TRP A 226 9.67 -6.65 5.89
CA TRP A 226 8.35 -6.75 5.26
C TRP A 226 8.21 -7.97 4.34
N ARG A 227 9.31 -8.44 3.72
CA ARG A 227 9.31 -9.66 2.89
C ARG A 227 9.01 -10.91 3.71
N GLY A 228 9.81 -11.17 4.75
CA GLY A 228 9.64 -12.36 5.59
C GLY A 228 8.27 -12.39 6.26
N VAL A 229 7.90 -11.27 6.91
CA VAL A 229 6.57 -11.14 7.54
C VAL A 229 5.45 -11.28 6.50
N GLY A 230 5.63 -10.70 5.30
CA GLY A 230 4.67 -10.79 4.21
C GLY A 230 4.48 -12.22 3.71
N HIS A 231 5.56 -12.98 3.47
CA HIS A 231 5.48 -14.37 3.04
C HIS A 231 4.87 -15.28 4.12
N ASP A 232 5.21 -15.07 5.39
CA ASP A 232 4.60 -15.83 6.49
C ASP A 232 3.10 -15.55 6.59
N THR A 233 2.71 -14.28 6.42
CA THR A 233 1.30 -13.87 6.40
C THR A 233 0.57 -14.47 5.19
N TRP A 234 1.19 -14.47 4.00
CA TRP A 234 0.63 -15.10 2.80
C TRP A 234 0.43 -16.59 2.99
N ARG A 235 1.42 -17.29 3.54
CA ARG A 235 1.34 -18.72 3.83
C ARG A 235 0.19 -19.03 4.79
N ALA A 236 0.06 -18.24 5.86
CA ALA A 236 -1.04 -18.38 6.81
C ALA A 236 -2.42 -18.08 6.20
N ALA A 237 -2.49 -17.17 5.22
CA ALA A 237 -3.72 -16.76 4.56
C ALA A 237 -4.06 -17.58 3.30
N GLY A 238 -3.20 -18.49 2.86
CA GLY A 238 -3.38 -19.25 1.61
C GLY A 238 -3.23 -18.39 0.34
N ILE A 239 -2.51 -17.28 0.41
CA ILE A 239 -2.22 -16.43 -0.77
C ILE A 239 -1.12 -17.10 -1.59
N VAL A 240 -1.42 -17.35 -2.87
CA VAL A 240 -0.51 -17.98 -3.82
C VAL A 240 -0.18 -17.02 -4.96
N LEU A 241 1.00 -17.21 -5.55
CA LEU A 241 1.39 -16.54 -6.79
C LEU A 241 0.69 -17.19 -8.00
N PRO A 242 0.54 -16.47 -9.13
CA PRO A 242 0.93 -15.07 -9.33
C PRO A 242 -0.07 -14.08 -8.68
N ILE A 243 0.45 -12.93 -8.22
CA ILE A 243 -0.40 -11.77 -7.94
C ILE A 243 -0.69 -11.07 -9.26
N ASP A 244 -1.95 -10.68 -9.47
CA ASP A 244 -2.32 -9.96 -10.69
C ASP A 244 -1.46 -8.69 -10.84
N PRO A 245 -0.97 -8.40 -12.05
CA PRO A 245 -0.17 -7.21 -12.29
C PRO A 245 -0.99 -5.96 -12.01
N LEU A 246 -0.32 -4.95 -11.46
CA LEU A 246 -0.86 -3.61 -11.39
C LEU A 246 -1.07 -3.14 -12.83
N LEU A 247 -2.30 -2.78 -13.17
CA LEU A 247 -2.62 -2.25 -14.48
C LEU A 247 -1.63 -1.11 -14.81
N PRO A 248 -1.13 -1.02 -16.06
CA PRO A 248 -0.15 -0.02 -16.43
C PRO A 248 -0.65 1.37 -16.06
N ALA A 249 0.31 2.26 -15.76
CA ALA A 249 0.00 3.66 -15.46
C ALA A 249 -0.95 4.17 -16.55
N ARG A 250 -2.04 4.84 -16.13
CA ARG A 250 -2.95 5.49 -17.08
C ARG A 250 -2.09 6.28 -18.04
N ALA A 251 -2.23 6.01 -19.34
CA ALA A 251 -1.62 6.83 -20.36
C ALA A 251 -1.97 8.29 -20.01
N PRO A 252 -0.99 9.20 -20.03
CA PRO A 252 -1.26 10.58 -19.69
C PRO A 252 -2.40 11.10 -20.58
N PRO A 253 -3.22 12.05 -20.11
CA PRO A 253 -4.45 12.45 -20.80
C PRO A 253 -4.27 12.82 -22.29
N TRP A 254 -3.07 13.29 -22.66
CA TRP A 254 -2.71 13.63 -24.05
C TRP A 254 -2.34 12.43 -24.94
N GLU A 255 -2.10 11.25 -24.37
CA GLU A 255 -1.85 9.97 -25.08
C GLU A 255 -3.10 9.07 -25.16
N VAL A 256 -4.16 9.39 -24.40
CA VAL A 256 -5.42 8.60 -24.36
C VAL A 256 -6.15 8.56 -25.71
N ALA A 257 -5.74 9.40 -26.68
CA ALA A 257 -6.18 9.31 -28.08
C ALA A 257 -5.84 7.98 -28.78
N ALA A 258 -5.08 7.07 -28.15
CA ALA A 258 -4.56 5.84 -28.75
C ALA A 258 -5.54 4.66 -28.88
N CYS A 259 -6.80 4.76 -28.43
CA CYS A 259 -7.81 3.71 -28.63
C CYS A 259 -9.14 4.26 -29.16
N PRO A 260 -9.19 4.79 -30.41
CA PRO A 260 -10.40 5.38 -30.99
C PRO A 260 -11.55 4.37 -31.16
N HIS A 261 -11.27 3.07 -31.03
CA HIS A 261 -12.24 1.99 -31.23
C HIS A 261 -12.93 1.51 -29.94
N VAL A 262 -12.56 2.03 -28.77
CA VAL A 262 -13.14 1.62 -27.48
C VAL A 262 -13.84 2.82 -26.85
N THR A 263 -15.16 2.74 -26.70
CA THR A 263 -15.98 3.76 -26.04
C THR A 263 -16.54 3.21 -24.74
N PHE A 264 -16.32 3.92 -23.63
CA PHE A 264 -16.95 3.60 -22.35
C PHE A 264 -18.18 4.48 -22.17
N SER A 265 -19.38 3.88 -22.19
CA SER A 265 -20.63 4.54 -21.84
C SER A 265 -21.11 4.05 -20.48
N LEU A 266 -21.19 4.97 -19.52
CA LEU A 266 -21.81 4.71 -18.20
C LEU A 266 -23.18 5.40 -18.09
N ASP A 267 -23.59 6.12 -19.12
CA ASP A 267 -24.81 6.91 -19.15
C ASP A 267 -25.92 6.12 -19.86
N ILE A 268 -26.96 5.78 -19.12
CA ILE A 268 -28.18 5.14 -19.63
C ILE A 268 -29.35 6.13 -19.73
N GLY A 269 -29.05 7.43 -19.64
CA GLY A 269 -29.99 8.54 -19.68
C GLY A 269 -30.12 9.30 -18.35
N ALA A 270 -30.80 10.44 -18.39
CA ALA A 270 -31.06 11.28 -17.22
C ALA A 270 -32.04 10.61 -16.25
N LEU A 271 -31.50 9.91 -15.26
CA LEU A 271 -32.24 9.25 -14.19
C LEU A 271 -32.11 10.01 -12.88
N ARG A 272 -33.20 10.02 -12.10
CA ARG A 272 -33.16 10.50 -10.71
C ARG A 272 -32.34 9.51 -9.86
N ARG A 273 -31.66 10.03 -8.84
CA ARG A 273 -30.79 9.22 -7.95
C ARG A 273 -31.55 8.11 -7.20
N ASP A 274 -32.86 8.27 -7.09
CA ASP A 274 -33.83 7.42 -6.41
C ASP A 274 -34.89 6.84 -7.37
N ALA A 275 -34.58 6.79 -8.68
CA ALA A 275 -35.50 6.24 -9.67
C ALA A 275 -35.93 4.80 -9.32
N PRO A 276 -37.24 4.48 -9.43
CA PRO A 276 -37.74 3.14 -9.17
C PRO A 276 -37.13 2.11 -10.13
N PRO A 277 -37.06 0.82 -9.74
CA PRO A 277 -36.47 -0.24 -10.57
C PRO A 277 -37.03 -0.31 -11.99
N ASP A 278 -38.33 -0.07 -12.17
CA ASP A 278 -38.98 -0.11 -13.48
C ASP A 278 -38.49 1.02 -14.40
N GLU A 279 -38.24 2.21 -13.86
CA GLU A 279 -37.72 3.35 -14.62
C GLU A 279 -36.26 3.10 -15.05
N LEU A 280 -35.45 2.53 -14.15
CA LEU A 280 -34.08 2.09 -14.46
C LEU A 280 -34.07 1.04 -15.58
N HIS A 281 -34.97 0.05 -15.50
CA HIS A 281 -35.09 -1.00 -16.50
C HIS A 281 -35.47 -0.45 -17.87
N GLN A 282 -36.48 0.42 -17.93
CA GLN A 282 -36.90 1.06 -19.18
C GLN A 282 -35.81 1.97 -19.78
N ALA A 283 -35.03 2.65 -18.96
CA ALA A 283 -33.91 3.48 -19.43
C ALA A 283 -32.79 2.61 -20.00
N ALA A 284 -32.43 1.52 -19.33
CA ALA A 284 -31.45 0.55 -19.82
C ALA A 284 -31.90 -0.08 -21.16
N GLN A 285 -33.16 -0.50 -21.27
CA GLN A 285 -33.71 -1.03 -22.53
C GLN A 285 -33.66 -0.01 -23.67
N ARG A 286 -34.01 1.25 -23.41
CA ARG A 286 -33.92 2.33 -24.40
C ARG A 286 -32.47 2.57 -24.85
N HIS A 287 -31.52 2.54 -23.92
CA HIS A 287 -30.11 2.67 -24.24
C HIS A 287 -29.61 1.50 -25.11
N LEU A 288 -29.93 0.26 -24.73
CA LEU A 288 -29.56 -0.93 -25.51
C LEU A 288 -30.16 -0.89 -26.93
N ALA A 289 -31.42 -0.45 -27.07
CA ALA A 289 -32.05 -0.28 -28.37
C ALA A 289 -31.41 0.83 -29.24
N SER A 290 -30.71 1.79 -28.63
CA SER A 290 -30.00 2.85 -29.36
C SER A 290 -28.66 2.42 -29.95
N LEU A 291 -28.11 1.30 -29.47
CA LEU A 291 -26.84 0.76 -29.96
C LEU A 291 -27.05 0.01 -31.28
N PRO A 292 -25.98 -0.20 -32.08
CA PRO A 292 -26.06 -0.97 -33.32
C PRO A 292 -26.65 -2.36 -33.08
N GLN A 293 -27.75 -2.68 -33.77
CA GLN A 293 -28.45 -3.96 -33.57
C GLN A 293 -27.75 -5.13 -34.27
N GLN A 294 -26.96 -4.86 -35.32
CA GLN A 294 -26.06 -5.84 -35.92
C GLN A 294 -24.71 -5.78 -35.22
N ALA A 295 -24.65 -6.35 -34.01
CA ALA A 295 -23.47 -6.38 -33.17
C ALA A 295 -23.34 -7.74 -32.48
N ILE A 296 -22.12 -8.06 -32.04
CA ILE A 296 -21.91 -9.15 -31.08
C ILE A 296 -22.17 -8.57 -29.69
N TRP A 297 -23.15 -9.13 -28.99
CA TRP A 297 -23.48 -8.72 -27.65
C TRP A 297 -22.79 -9.61 -26.63
N VAL A 298 -22.16 -9.00 -25.64
CA VAL A 298 -21.50 -9.70 -24.55
C VAL A 298 -22.03 -9.16 -23.24
N TRP A 299 -22.54 -10.05 -22.39
CA TRP A 299 -22.94 -9.74 -21.03
C TRP A 299 -22.02 -10.50 -20.08
N THR A 300 -21.42 -9.79 -19.14
CA THR A 300 -20.51 -10.37 -18.16
C THR A 300 -21.06 -10.22 -16.76
N ASP A 301 -20.71 -11.18 -15.90
CA ASP A 301 -20.96 -11.08 -14.47
C ASP A 301 -19.85 -11.80 -13.68
N GLY A 302 -19.56 -11.26 -12.51
CA GLY A 302 -18.50 -11.69 -11.63
C GLY A 302 -18.96 -11.72 -10.18
N SER A 303 -18.92 -12.90 -9.58
CA SER A 303 -19.29 -13.08 -8.17
C SER A 303 -18.14 -13.60 -7.34
N ALA A 304 -18.18 -13.30 -6.04
CA ALA A 304 -17.28 -13.85 -5.05
C ALA A 304 -18.04 -14.08 -3.75
N ASP A 305 -17.87 -15.25 -3.16
CA ASP A 305 -18.44 -15.63 -1.87
C ASP A 305 -17.98 -14.65 -0.79
N ALA A 306 -18.95 -14.09 -0.06
CA ALA A 306 -18.75 -13.03 0.92
C ALA A 306 -17.94 -11.82 0.37
N GLY A 307 -17.90 -11.66 -0.96
CA GLY A 307 -17.16 -10.63 -1.68
C GLY A 307 -15.64 -10.83 -1.76
N VAL A 308 -15.10 -11.94 -1.25
CA VAL A 308 -13.63 -12.14 -1.11
C VAL A 308 -13.12 -13.54 -1.43
N ARG A 309 -14.00 -14.55 -1.60
CA ARG A 309 -13.61 -15.96 -1.77
C ARG A 309 -14.29 -16.61 -2.96
N SER A 310 -13.76 -17.74 -3.41
CA SER A 310 -14.40 -18.64 -4.39
C SER A 310 -15.02 -17.88 -5.57
N GLY A 311 -14.22 -17.06 -6.23
CA GLY A 311 -14.71 -16.21 -7.30
C GLY A 311 -15.16 -17.03 -8.51
N GLY A 312 -16.32 -16.70 -9.06
CA GLY A 312 -16.84 -17.23 -10.31
C GLY A 312 -17.08 -16.11 -11.31
N ALA A 313 -16.66 -16.32 -12.55
CA ALA A 313 -16.85 -15.40 -13.66
C ALA A 313 -17.70 -16.07 -14.74
N GLY A 314 -18.68 -15.35 -15.28
CA GLY A 314 -19.54 -15.79 -16.36
C GLY A 314 -19.61 -14.77 -17.47
N ALA A 315 -19.70 -15.24 -18.72
CA ALA A 315 -20.05 -14.39 -19.84
C ALA A 315 -21.07 -15.09 -20.72
N PHE A 316 -22.02 -14.33 -21.23
CA PHE A 316 -22.96 -14.75 -22.25
C PHE A 316 -22.65 -13.95 -23.52
N VAL A 317 -22.57 -14.62 -24.66
CA VAL A 317 -22.28 -14.03 -25.97
C VAL A 317 -23.43 -14.34 -26.90
N GLU A 318 -23.98 -13.33 -27.57
CA GLU A 318 -24.97 -13.46 -28.63
C GLU A 318 -24.39 -12.92 -29.94
N TRP A 319 -24.35 -13.80 -30.94
CA TRP A 319 -23.81 -13.53 -32.26
C TRP A 319 -24.89 -12.93 -33.18
N PRO A 320 -24.51 -12.21 -34.26
CA PRO A 320 -25.47 -11.57 -35.16
C PRO A 320 -26.43 -12.53 -35.88
N ASP A 321 -26.07 -13.80 -36.00
CA ASP A 321 -26.89 -14.87 -36.58
C ASP A 321 -27.87 -15.51 -35.56
N GLY A 322 -27.84 -15.04 -34.30
CA GLY A 322 -28.65 -15.54 -33.20
C GLY A 322 -28.04 -16.75 -32.47
N ALA A 323 -26.83 -17.20 -32.83
CA ALA A 323 -26.10 -18.19 -32.06
C ALA A 323 -25.70 -17.61 -30.69
N THR A 324 -25.59 -18.48 -29.67
CA THR A 324 -25.25 -18.06 -28.31
C THR A 324 -24.20 -18.96 -27.69
N ASP A 325 -23.29 -18.35 -26.92
CA ASP A 325 -22.27 -19.05 -26.14
C ASP A 325 -22.34 -18.65 -24.67
N GLU A 326 -22.14 -19.62 -23.79
CA GLU A 326 -21.96 -19.41 -22.35
C GLU A 326 -20.54 -19.78 -21.93
N LEU A 327 -19.85 -18.84 -21.28
CA LEU A 327 -18.53 -19.02 -20.72
C LEU A 327 -18.62 -19.03 -19.19
N ARG A 328 -17.94 -19.99 -18.56
CA ARG A 328 -17.80 -20.07 -17.10
C ARG A 328 -16.35 -20.30 -16.74
N VAL A 329 -15.77 -19.36 -16.00
CA VAL A 329 -14.34 -19.36 -15.67
C VAL A 329 -14.15 -19.20 -14.16
N PRO A 330 -13.32 -20.03 -13.52
CA PRO A 330 -12.98 -19.82 -12.13
C PRO A 330 -12.16 -18.53 -11.98
N ALA A 331 -12.64 -17.61 -11.14
CA ALA A 331 -11.94 -16.38 -10.79
C ALA A 331 -11.08 -16.55 -9.52
N GLY A 332 -10.73 -17.78 -9.15
CA GLY A 332 -9.76 -18.10 -8.09
C GLY A 332 -10.34 -18.12 -6.67
N GLN A 333 -9.60 -18.74 -5.75
CA GLN A 333 -10.03 -18.96 -4.36
C GLN A 333 -10.11 -17.68 -3.53
N LEU A 334 -9.23 -16.71 -3.80
CA LEU A 334 -9.24 -15.37 -3.21
C LEU A 334 -9.52 -14.38 -4.34
N CYS A 335 -10.70 -13.76 -4.32
CA CYS A 335 -11.20 -12.96 -5.43
C CYS A 335 -12.19 -11.92 -4.93
N SER A 336 -12.20 -10.73 -5.52
CA SER A 336 -13.30 -9.77 -5.34
C SER A 336 -14.30 -9.90 -6.49
N SER A 337 -15.55 -9.49 -6.31
CA SER A 337 -16.52 -9.44 -7.41
C SER A 337 -15.98 -8.61 -8.59
N PHE A 338 -15.28 -7.50 -8.30
CA PHE A 338 -14.61 -6.71 -9.33
C PHE A 338 -13.54 -7.51 -10.11
N ARG A 339 -12.73 -8.33 -9.42
CA ARG A 339 -11.76 -9.21 -10.09
C ARG A 339 -12.48 -10.26 -10.94
N ALA A 340 -13.53 -10.88 -10.41
CA ALA A 340 -14.32 -11.85 -11.15
C ALA A 340 -14.91 -11.23 -12.43
N GLU A 341 -15.40 -10.00 -12.35
CA GLU A 341 -15.89 -9.24 -13.50
C GLU A 341 -14.80 -9.04 -14.57
N MET A 342 -13.59 -8.68 -14.14
CA MET A 342 -12.46 -8.53 -15.06
C MET A 342 -12.04 -9.87 -15.71
N VAL A 343 -12.17 -10.98 -14.97
CA VAL A 343 -11.94 -12.32 -15.53
C VAL A 343 -13.01 -12.65 -16.58
N ALA A 344 -14.28 -12.31 -16.32
CA ALA A 344 -15.37 -12.50 -17.27
C ALA A 344 -15.15 -11.72 -18.57
N LEU A 345 -14.86 -10.42 -18.46
CA LEU A 345 -14.56 -9.57 -19.62
C LEU A 345 -13.37 -10.09 -20.43
N ARG A 346 -12.29 -10.47 -19.75
CA ARG A 346 -11.11 -11.03 -20.42
C ARG A 346 -11.42 -12.34 -21.13
N ALA A 347 -12.19 -13.23 -20.49
CA ALA A 347 -12.58 -14.50 -21.09
C ALA A 347 -13.45 -14.29 -22.33
N ALA A 348 -14.42 -13.37 -22.26
CA ALA A 348 -15.26 -13.03 -23.39
C ALA A 348 -14.47 -12.42 -24.55
N LEU A 349 -13.61 -11.44 -24.28
CA LEU A 349 -12.78 -10.82 -25.33
C LEU A 349 -11.82 -11.83 -25.99
N ASN A 350 -11.24 -12.75 -25.22
CA ASN A 350 -10.42 -13.82 -25.78
C ASN A 350 -11.27 -14.76 -26.67
N HIS A 351 -12.46 -15.15 -26.21
CA HIS A 351 -13.39 -16.00 -26.98
C HIS A 351 -13.76 -15.38 -28.32
N LEU A 352 -14.05 -14.07 -28.34
CA LEU A 352 -14.31 -13.32 -29.57
C LEU A 352 -13.07 -13.27 -30.50
N GLY A 353 -11.88 -13.16 -29.94
CA GLY A 353 -10.63 -13.19 -30.71
C GLY A 353 -10.33 -14.54 -31.34
N ASP A 354 -10.70 -15.63 -30.66
CA ASP A 354 -10.50 -17.01 -31.14
C ASP A 354 -11.57 -17.43 -32.16
N HIS A 355 -12.72 -16.76 -32.19
CA HIS A 355 -13.82 -17.00 -33.13
C HIS A 355 -14.15 -15.73 -33.94
N PRO A 356 -13.25 -15.29 -34.83
CA PRO A 356 -13.49 -14.12 -35.67
C PRO A 356 -14.62 -14.42 -36.65
N HIS A 357 -15.65 -13.57 -36.64
CA HIS A 357 -16.88 -13.72 -37.43
C HIS A 357 -16.89 -12.82 -38.67
#